data_AF-A0A8J6RDS5-F1
#
_entry.id   AF-A0A8J6RDS5-F1
#
_cell.length_a   1.000
_cell.length_b   1.000
_cell.length_c   1.000
_cell.angle_alpha   90.00
_cell.angle_beta   90.00
_cell.angle_gamma   90.00
#
_symmetry.space_group_name_H-M   'P 1'
#
loop_
_entity.id
_entity.type
_entity.pdbx_description
1 polymer ?
#
loop_
_entity_poly.entity_id
_entity_poly.type
_entity_poly.pdbx_seq_one_letter_code
_entity_poly.pdbx_strand_id
1 'polypeptide(L)' 'MTLQELIQEAQLLSWQEQFHLATRLLQWAEAKMPAQPEASSPRQRQPDLHPGAFVVADDFDDPLPDSFWLGEG' A
#
# COMPACT_ATOMS: atom_id res chain seq x y z
N MET A 1 18.85 4.69 17.69
CA MET A 1 17.60 5.45 17.82
C MET A 1 16.45 4.63 17.27
N THR A 2 15.71 4.02 18.17
CA THR A 2 14.43 3.36 17.91
C THR A 2 13.31 4.37 17.98
N LEU A 3 12.15 4.03 17.42
CA LEU A 3 10.94 4.87 17.53
C LEU A 3 10.52 5.09 18.99
N GLN A 4 10.72 4.10 19.86
CA GLN A 4 10.40 4.20 21.28
C GLN A 4 11.28 5.22 22.01
N GLU A 5 12.59 5.26 21.69
CA GLU A 5 13.51 6.27 22.24
C GLU A 5 13.09 7.68 21.81
N LEU A 6 12.77 7.87 20.53
CA LEU A 6 12.29 9.16 20.01
C LEU A 6 10.98 9.62 20.66
N ILE A 7 10.04 8.70 20.88
CA ILE A 7 8.79 9.01 21.57
C ILE A 7 9.05 9.40 23.03
N GLN A 8 9.95 8.70 23.73
CA GLN A 8 10.32 9.06 25.11
C GLN A 8 10.97 10.45 25.17
N GLU A 9 11.89 10.77 24.28
CA GLU A 9 12.53 12.09 24.23
C GLU A 9 11.50 13.20 23.95
N ALA A 10 10.52 12.95 23.08
CA ALA A 10 9.44 13.91 22.81
C ALA A 10 8.54 14.16 24.04
N GLN A 11 8.38 13.17 24.94
CA GLN A 11 7.59 13.33 26.17
C GLN A 11 8.31 14.17 27.24
N LEU A 12 9.63 14.33 27.16
CA LEU A 12 10.42 15.14 28.09
C LEU A 12 10.36 16.64 27.77
N LEU A 13 9.86 17.01 26.60
CA LEU A 13 9.72 18.39 26.15
C LEU A 13 8.64 19.13 26.94
N SER A 14 8.72 20.46 26.96
CA SER A 14 7.64 21.28 27.52
C SER A 14 6.35 21.13 26.71
N TRP A 15 5.21 21.43 27.33
CA TRP A 15 3.90 21.38 26.66
C TRP A 15 3.83 22.25 25.40
N GLN A 16 4.51 23.41 25.39
CA GLN A 16 4.55 24.27 24.21
C GLN A 16 5.32 23.63 23.05
N GLU A 17 6.46 23.00 23.35
CA GLU A 17 7.28 22.29 22.34
C GLU A 17 6.58 21.04 21.83
N GLN A 18 5.91 20.29 22.72
CA GLN A 18 5.07 19.15 22.34
C GLN A 18 3.96 19.56 21.38
N PHE A 19 3.28 20.68 21.68
CA PHE A 19 2.21 21.18 20.81
C PHE A 19 2.75 21.60 19.43
N HIS A 20 3.86 22.35 19.39
CA HIS A 20 4.48 22.74 18.11
C HIS A 20 4.95 21.53 17.29
N LEU A 21 5.54 20.51 17.95
CA LEU A 21 5.94 19.26 17.31
C LEU A 21 4.73 18.54 16.71
N ALA A 22 3.64 18.40 17.49
CA ALA A 22 2.42 17.75 17.04
C ALA A 22 1.79 18.45 15.83
N THR A 23 1.72 19.79 15.86
CA THR A 23 1.23 20.57 14.71
C THR A 23 2.09 20.35 13.46
N ARG A 24 3.41 20.36 13.60
CA ARG A 24 4.33 20.13 12.47
C ARG A 24 4.21 18.72 11.90
N LEU A 25 4.04 17.71 12.76
CA LEU A 25 3.84 16.32 12.34
C LEU A 25 2.53 16.15 11.57
N LEU A 26 1.45 16.80 12.02
CA LEU A 26 0.17 16.76 11.33
C LEU A 26 0.29 17.37 9.91
N GLN A 27 0.90 18.55 9.79
CA GLN A 27 1.14 19.18 8.48
C GLN A 27 2.01 18.33 7.55
N TRP A 28 3.04 17.70 8.11
CA TRP A 28 3.88 16.77 7.36
C TRP A 28 3.09 15.55 6.89
N ALA A 29 2.22 14.99 7.75
CA ALA A 29 1.38 13.85 7.41
C ALA A 29 0.40 14.19 6.28
N GLU A 30 -0.27 15.34 6.36
CA GLU A 30 -1.15 15.84 5.29
C GLU A 30 -0.40 16.02 3.96
N ALA A 31 0.84 16.50 3.99
CA ALA A 31 1.65 16.67 2.79
C ALA A 31 2.19 15.35 2.21
N LYS A 32 2.33 14.29 3.04
CA LYS A 32 2.95 13.01 2.66
C LYS A 32 1.97 11.87 2.45
N MET A 33 0.76 11.97 2.97
CA MET A 33 -0.32 11.07 2.65
C MET A 33 -1.01 11.61 1.39
N PRO A 34 -0.71 11.08 0.18
CA PRO A 34 -1.61 11.33 -0.93
C PRO A 34 -2.99 10.91 -0.46
N ALA A 35 -4.00 11.75 -0.69
CA ALA A 35 -5.38 11.33 -0.58
C ALA A 35 -5.46 9.97 -1.28
N GLN A 36 -5.81 8.93 -0.53
CA GLN A 36 -5.99 7.59 -1.08
C GLN A 36 -6.80 7.80 -2.35
N PRO A 37 -6.28 7.40 -3.54
CA PRO A 37 -7.00 7.67 -4.78
C PRO A 37 -8.39 7.12 -4.54
N GLU A 38 -9.37 8.04 -4.48
CA GLU A 38 -10.79 7.78 -4.31
C GLU A 38 -11.04 6.43 -4.95
N ALA A 39 -11.34 5.40 -4.13
CA ALA A 39 -11.39 4.02 -4.58
C ALA A 39 -12.14 4.03 -5.89
N SER A 40 -11.40 3.90 -7.01
CA SER A 40 -11.86 4.37 -8.31
C SER A 40 -13.24 3.77 -8.49
N SER A 41 -14.28 4.62 -8.53
CA SER A 41 -15.67 4.22 -8.39
C SER A 41 -15.86 2.89 -9.09
N PRO A 42 -16.35 1.83 -8.41
CA PRO A 42 -16.14 0.44 -8.80
C PRO A 42 -16.28 0.32 -10.31
N ARG A 43 -15.12 0.21 -10.98
CA ARG A 43 -15.06 0.43 -12.43
C ARG A 43 -16.03 -0.56 -13.03
N GLN A 44 -17.08 -0.05 -13.68
CA GLN A 44 -18.13 -0.90 -14.22
C GLN A 44 -17.45 -1.89 -15.17
N ARG A 45 -17.60 -3.20 -14.89
CA ARG A 45 -17.06 -4.23 -15.76
C ARG A 45 -17.70 -4.05 -17.13
N GLN A 46 -16.89 -3.75 -18.13
CA GLN A 46 -17.35 -3.67 -19.51
C GLN A 46 -17.24 -5.09 -20.11
N PRO A 47 -18.36 -5.76 -20.43
CA PRO A 47 -18.30 -7.00 -21.18
C PRO A 47 -17.62 -6.75 -22.52
N ASP A 48 -16.86 -7.74 -23.00
CA ASP A 48 -16.18 -7.68 -24.30
C ASP A 48 -15.20 -6.52 -24.49
N LEU A 49 -14.55 -6.03 -23.41
CA LEU A 49 -13.55 -4.96 -23.52
C LEU A 49 -12.31 -5.37 -24.34
N HIS A 50 -11.97 -6.66 -24.33
CA HIS A 50 -10.80 -7.23 -25.01
C HIS A 50 -11.15 -8.55 -25.73
N PRO A 51 -12.00 -8.51 -26.78
CA PRO A 51 -12.41 -9.71 -27.47
C PRO A 51 -11.20 -10.34 -28.18
N GLY A 52 -10.99 -11.64 -27.99
CA GLY A 52 -9.88 -12.38 -28.59
C GLY A 52 -8.49 -12.15 -27.95
N ALA A 53 -8.39 -11.34 -26.90
CA ALA A 53 -7.12 -11.13 -26.18
C ALA A 53 -6.77 -12.27 -25.21
N PHE A 54 -7.75 -13.10 -24.87
CA PHE A 54 -7.54 -14.28 -24.03
C PHE A 54 -7.36 -15.50 -24.93
N VAL A 55 -6.14 -16.02 -24.97
CA VAL A 55 -5.82 -17.30 -25.60
C VAL A 55 -5.52 -18.27 -24.47
N VAL A 56 -6.37 -19.29 -24.33
CA VAL A 56 -6.13 -20.40 -23.42
C VAL A 56 -5.13 -21.31 -24.10
N ALA A 57 -4.00 -21.57 -23.45
CA ALA A 57 -3.05 -22.56 -23.93
C ALA A 57 -3.62 -23.98 -23.76
N ASP A 58 -3.18 -24.91 -24.61
CA ASP A 58 -3.70 -26.30 -24.60
C ASP A 58 -3.41 -27.04 -23.28
N ASP A 59 -2.45 -26.56 -22.49
CA ASP A 59 -2.03 -27.09 -21.19
C ASP A 59 -2.66 -26.38 -19.99
N PHE A 60 -3.68 -25.53 -20.20
CA PHE A 60 -4.30 -24.77 -19.09
C PHE A 60 -4.88 -25.66 -17.99
N ASP A 61 -5.41 -26.83 -18.35
CA ASP A 61 -5.98 -27.80 -17.42
C ASP A 61 -4.93 -28.77 -16.84
N ASP A 62 -3.67 -28.69 -17.29
CA ASP A 62 -2.60 -29.55 -16.79
C ASP A 62 -2.16 -29.14 -15.38
N PRO A 63 -1.76 -30.09 -14.53
CA PRO A 63 -1.27 -29.77 -13.19
C PRO A 63 0.02 -28.94 -13.27
N LEU A 64 0.05 -27.83 -12.55
CA LEU A 64 1.25 -26.99 -12.42
C LEU A 64 2.40 -27.79 -11.76
N PRO A 65 3.64 -27.64 -12.23
CA PRO A 65 4.79 -28.36 -11.67
C PRO A 65 5.08 -27.90 -10.24
N ASP A 66 5.69 -28.79 -9.43
CA ASP A 66 6.03 -28.49 -8.03
C ASP A 66 6.89 -27.23 -7.88
N SER A 67 7.79 -26.96 -8.84
CA SER A 67 8.63 -25.75 -8.85
C SER A 67 7.82 -24.45 -8.90
N PHE A 68 6.65 -24.43 -9.54
CA PHE A 68 5.75 -23.28 -9.55
C PHE A 68 5.24 -22.98 -8.13
N TRP A 69 4.91 -24.02 -7.37
CA TRP A 69 4.42 -23.88 -5.99
C TRP A 69 5.55 -23.56 -5.00
N LEU A 70 6.75 -24.08 -5.25
CA LEU A 70 7.92 -23.90 -4.39
C LEU A 70 8.69 -22.61 -4.68
N GLY A 71 8.42 -21.93 -5.81
CA GLY A 71 9.07 -20.68 -6.19
C GLY A 71 10.52 -20.84 -6.63
N GLU A 72 10.89 -22.02 -7.11
CA GLU A 72 12.24 -22.32 -7.62
C GLU A 72 12.30 -21.95 -9.11
N GLY A 73 13.19 -21.01 -9.46
CA GLY A 73 13.40 -20.51 -10.83
C GLY A 73 14.83 -20.68 -11.32
#